data_AF-A0A0J6CI53-F1
#
_entry.id   AF-A0A0J6CI53-F1
#
_cell.length_a   1.000
_cell.length_b   1.000
_cell.length_c   1.000
_cell.angle_alpha   90.00
_cell.angle_beta   90.00
_cell.angle_gamma   90.00
#
_symmetry.space_group_name_H-M   'P 1'
#
loop_
_entity.id
_entity.type
_entity.pdbx_description
1 polymer ?
#
loop_
_entity_poly.entity_id
_entity_poly.type
_entity_poly.pdbx_seq_one_letter_code
_entity_poly.pdbx_strand_id
1 'polypeptide(L)'
;MDIINYLASICSIIGAIVAWRQYRKTKSASLAAIEAKEFLLARKVTIDLSELLKEAKAIEIVIINYTINTETRKLGKNINKDLMAIQVFLSKLNEIKALIDDKHPIKDKLNIKYNTICTYSQDLNNSNTSKNKILLEELRGLISILSSETNKNFYQ
;
A
#
# COMPACT_ATOMS: atom_id res chain seq x y z
N MET A 1 -42.87 -23.00 47.24
CA MET A 1 -41.85 -22.13 46.59
C MET A 1 -41.18 -22.81 45.40
N ASP A 2 -41.31 -24.13 45.25
CA ASP A 2 -40.47 -24.91 44.32
C ASP A 2 -40.88 -24.80 42.85
N ILE A 3 -42.16 -24.56 42.56
CA ILE A 3 -42.67 -24.37 41.19
C ILE A 3 -42.10 -23.09 40.54
N ILE A 4 -41.93 -22.02 41.33
CA ILE A 4 -41.38 -20.74 40.85
C ILE A 4 -39.88 -20.88 40.57
N ASN A 5 -39.14 -21.59 41.43
CA ASN A 5 -37.71 -21.89 41.20
C ASN A 5 -37.50 -22.80 39.99
N TYR A 6 -38.39 -23.76 39.75
CA TYR A 6 -38.37 -24.64 38.59
C TYR A 6 -38.61 -23.87 37.28
N LEU A 7 -39.60 -22.97 37.26
CA LEU A 7 -39.87 -22.09 36.12
C LEU A 7 -38.72 -21.11 35.84
N ALA A 8 -38.10 -20.55 36.88
CA ALA A 8 -36.93 -19.67 36.75
C ALA A 8 -35.72 -20.40 36.14
N SER A 9 -35.50 -21.68 36.52
CA SER A 9 -34.46 -22.54 35.96
C SER A 9 -34.67 -22.81 34.46
N ILE A 10 -35.90 -23.17 34.06
CA ILE A 10 -36.25 -23.40 32.66
C ILE A 10 -36.08 -22.13 31.82
N CYS A 11 -36.56 -20.98 32.31
CA CYS A 11 -36.39 -19.70 31.63
C CYS A 11 -34.92 -19.32 31.45
N SER A 12 -34.07 -19.62 32.44
CA SER A 12 -32.62 -19.37 32.36
C SER A 12 -31.93 -20.25 31.32
N ILE A 13 -32.32 -21.53 31.21
CA ILE A 13 -31.81 -22.46 30.19
C ILE A 13 -32.24 -22.01 28.78
N ILE A 14 -33.51 -21.64 28.60
CA ILE A 14 -34.02 -21.14 27.30
C ILE A 14 -33.31 -19.83 26.92
N GLY A 15 -33.15 -18.91 27.88
CA GLY A 15 -32.42 -17.66 27.67
C GLY A 15 -30.97 -17.89 27.24
N ALA A 16 -30.27 -18.83 27.87
CA ALA A 16 -28.90 -19.20 27.51
C ALA A 16 -28.82 -19.81 26.10
N ILE A 17 -29.77 -20.67 25.71
CA ILE A 17 -29.82 -21.27 24.37
C ILE A 17 -30.07 -20.20 23.29
N VAL A 18 -31.00 -19.27 23.53
CA VAL A 18 -31.29 -18.17 22.60
C VAL A 18 -30.09 -17.22 22.49
N ALA A 19 -29.48 -16.85 23.61
CA ALA A 19 -28.28 -16.01 23.63
C ALA A 19 -27.11 -16.67 22.88
N TRP A 20 -26.90 -17.98 23.06
CA TRP A 20 -25.86 -18.72 22.36
C TRP A 20 -26.10 -18.81 20.85
N ARG A 21 -27.36 -19.01 20.43
CA ARG A 21 -27.73 -18.99 19.00
C ARG A 21 -27.50 -17.61 18.39
N GLN A 22 -27.85 -16.54 19.11
CA GLN A 22 -27.63 -15.17 18.66
C GLN A 22 -26.13 -14.85 18.57
N TYR A 23 -25.35 -15.26 19.58
CA TYR A 23 -23.89 -15.14 19.57
C TYR A 23 -23.25 -15.83 18.37
N ARG A 24 -23.69 -17.05 18.02
CA ARG A 24 -23.21 -17.75 16.82
C ARG A 24 -23.54 -17.00 15.54
N LYS A 25 -24.76 -16.47 15.39
CA LYS A 25 -25.16 -15.67 14.22
C LYS A 25 -24.35 -14.38 14.10
N THR A 26 -24.13 -13.68 15.20
CA THR A 26 -23.31 -12.47 15.23
C THR A 26 -21.85 -12.78 14.93
N LYS A 27 -21.31 -13.88 15.47
CA LYS A 27 -19.94 -14.33 15.16
C LYS A 27 -19.77 -14.66 13.69
N SER A 28 -20.70 -15.39 13.06
CA SER A 28 -20.63 -15.68 11.63
C SER A 28 -20.75 -14.41 10.78
N ALA A 29 -21.64 -13.48 11.14
CA ALA A 29 -21.77 -12.21 10.44
C ALA A 29 -20.51 -11.35 10.58
N SER A 30 -19.88 -11.34 11.76
CA SER A 30 -18.63 -10.63 12.00
C SER A 30 -17.48 -11.22 11.17
N LEU A 31 -17.39 -12.55 11.05
CA LEU A 31 -16.38 -13.19 10.21
C LEU A 31 -16.58 -12.86 8.74
N ALA A 32 -17.81 -12.98 8.23
CA ALA A 32 -18.12 -12.59 6.85
C ALA A 32 -17.82 -11.10 6.57
N ALA A 33 -18.06 -10.22 7.54
CA ALA A 33 -17.71 -8.80 7.41
C ALA A 33 -16.19 -8.55 7.40
N ILE A 34 -15.42 -9.31 8.20
CA ILE A 34 -13.95 -9.27 8.19
C ILE A 34 -13.43 -9.76 6.84
N GLU A 35 -13.92 -10.90 6.35
CA GLU A 35 -13.54 -11.46 5.04
C GLU A 35 -13.87 -10.49 3.89
N ALA A 36 -15.07 -9.90 3.91
CA ALA A 36 -15.45 -8.89 2.91
C ALA A 36 -14.55 -7.65 2.98
N LYS A 37 -14.19 -7.19 4.19
CA LYS A 37 -13.27 -6.07 4.38
C LYS A 37 -11.88 -6.40 3.84
N GLU A 38 -11.35 -7.58 4.15
CA GLU A 38 -10.03 -8.04 3.67
C GLU A 38 -10.01 -8.15 2.14
N PHE A 39 -11.07 -8.70 1.54
CA PHE A 39 -11.23 -8.75 0.09
C PHE A 39 -11.25 -7.36 -0.55
N LEU A 40 -12.02 -6.41 0.01
CA LEU A 40 -12.08 -5.04 -0.48
C LEU A 40 -10.74 -4.31 -0.34
N LEU A 41 -10.03 -4.53 0.78
CA LEU A 41 -8.70 -3.96 1.00
C LEU A 41 -7.69 -4.50 -0.01
N ALA A 42 -7.66 -5.81 -0.24
CA ALA A 42 -6.79 -6.41 -1.24
C ALA A 42 -7.02 -5.81 -2.63
N ARG A 43 -8.29 -5.69 -3.05
CA ARG A 43 -8.66 -5.09 -4.32
C ARG A 43 -8.28 -3.61 -4.42
N LYS A 44 -8.48 -2.85 -3.33
CA LYS A 44 -8.05 -1.45 -3.26
C LYS A 44 -6.53 -1.33 -3.43
N VAL A 45 -5.76 -2.14 -2.71
CA VAL A 45 -4.29 -2.17 -2.82
C VAL A 45 -3.85 -2.48 -4.25
N THR A 46 -4.51 -3.40 -4.95
CA THR A 46 -4.20 -3.68 -6.36
C THR A 46 -4.41 -2.46 -7.26
N ILE A 47 -5.52 -1.75 -7.09
CA ILE A 47 -5.82 -0.52 -7.84
C ILE A 47 -4.77 0.54 -7.53
N ASP A 48 -4.51 0.78 -6.24
CA ASP A 48 -3.55 1.78 -5.78
C ASP A 48 -2.13 1.47 -6.30
N LEU A 49 -1.71 0.20 -6.33
CA LEU A 49 -0.43 -0.24 -6.93
C LEU A 49 -0.37 0.03 -8.44
N SER A 50 -1.48 -0.11 -9.16
CA SER A 50 -1.57 0.19 -10.59
C SER A 50 -1.44 1.69 -10.87
N GLU A 51 -2.09 2.52 -10.06
CA GLU A 51 -1.94 3.97 -10.13
C GLU A 51 -0.51 4.40 -9.78
N LEU A 52 0.05 3.82 -8.72
CA LEU A 52 1.42 4.07 -8.31
C LEU A 52 2.44 3.68 -9.40
N LEU A 53 2.18 2.61 -10.16
CA LEU A 53 3.02 2.22 -11.30
C LEU A 53 3.02 3.30 -12.40
N LYS A 54 1.86 3.91 -12.69
CA LYS A 54 1.77 5.01 -13.67
C LYS A 54 2.54 6.23 -13.18
N GLU A 55 2.39 6.59 -11.90
CA GLU A 55 3.12 7.70 -11.29
C GLU A 55 4.62 7.46 -11.25
N ALA A 56 5.06 6.24 -10.91
CA ALA A 56 6.48 5.88 -10.90
C ALA A 56 7.13 6.07 -12.28
N LYS A 57 6.43 5.70 -13.36
CA LYS A 57 6.89 5.95 -14.74
C LYS A 57 6.98 7.44 -15.08
N ALA A 58 6.05 8.25 -14.57
CA ALA A 58 6.12 9.71 -14.75
C ALA A 58 7.33 10.31 -14.00
N ILE A 59 7.59 9.86 -12.77
CA ILE A 59 8.76 10.27 -12.00
C ILE A 59 10.07 9.79 -12.65
N GLU A 60 10.08 8.63 -13.30
CA GLU A 60 11.25 8.15 -14.04
C GLU A 60 11.68 9.17 -15.11
N ILE A 61 10.73 9.71 -15.86
CA ILE A 61 10.98 10.72 -16.89
C ILE A 61 11.57 12.00 -16.27
N VAL A 62 11.06 12.42 -15.10
CA VAL A 62 11.59 13.56 -14.35
C VAL A 62 13.06 13.33 -14.01
N ILE A 63 13.39 12.18 -13.40
CA ILE A 63 14.75 11.86 -12.96
C ILE A 63 15.70 11.67 -14.15
N ILE A 64 15.22 11.15 -15.28
CA ILE A 64 16.01 11.07 -16.52
C ILE A 64 16.51 12.45 -16.95
N ASN A 65 15.71 13.51 -16.78
CA ASN A 65 16.16 14.87 -17.11
C ASN A 65 17.32 15.36 -16.24
N TYR A 66 17.50 14.78 -15.05
CA TYR A 66 18.60 15.08 -14.12
C TYR A 66 19.82 14.15 -14.27
N THR A 67 19.72 13.09 -15.08
CA THR A 67 20.84 12.16 -15.37
C THR A 67 21.53 12.44 -16.71
N ILE A 68 20.82 13.04 -17.68
CA ILE A 68 21.38 13.36 -18.99
C ILE A 68 22.06 14.74 -18.96
N ASN A 69 23.31 14.79 -19.42
CA ASN A 69 24.16 15.97 -19.38
C ASN A 69 24.09 16.82 -20.66
N THR A 70 22.90 17.01 -21.24
CA THR A 70 22.72 17.86 -22.43
C THR A 70 22.27 19.26 -22.04
N GLU A 71 23.05 20.26 -22.43
CA GLU A 71 22.82 21.69 -22.15
C GLU A 71 21.44 22.17 -22.62
N THR A 72 20.91 21.57 -23.69
CA THR A 72 19.60 21.89 -24.28
C THR A 72 18.39 21.49 -23.43
N ARG A 73 18.51 20.56 -22.47
CA ARG A 73 17.42 20.19 -21.53
C ARG A 73 17.50 20.91 -20.19
N LYS A 74 18.56 21.68 -19.91
CA LYS A 74 18.69 22.43 -18.65
C LYS A 74 17.70 23.60 -18.54
N LEU A 75 17.23 24.13 -19.68
CA LEU A 75 16.36 25.33 -19.76
C LEU A 75 14.90 25.12 -19.30
N GLY A 76 14.46 23.88 -19.05
CA GLY A 76 13.11 23.56 -18.57
C GLY A 76 13.01 22.96 -17.17
N LYS A 77 14.13 22.92 -16.42
CA LYS A 77 14.19 22.26 -15.11
C LYS A 77 13.61 23.15 -14.04
N ASN A 78 12.45 22.78 -13.50
CA ASN A 78 11.94 23.38 -12.28
C ASN A 78 12.16 22.41 -11.12
N ILE A 79 13.34 22.52 -10.51
CA ILE A 79 13.81 21.61 -9.46
C ILE A 79 12.80 21.56 -8.30
N ASN A 80 12.23 22.69 -7.90
CA ASN A 80 11.26 22.74 -6.81
C ASN A 80 9.97 21.98 -7.16
N LYS A 81 9.45 22.17 -8.37
CA LYS A 81 8.25 21.45 -8.84
C LYS A 81 8.51 19.94 -8.94
N ASP A 82 9.68 19.57 -9.45
CA ASP A 82 10.06 18.17 -9.66
C ASP A 82 10.30 17.45 -8.32
N LEU A 83 10.94 18.12 -7.36
CA LEU A 83 11.10 17.63 -5.99
C LEU A 83 9.75 17.47 -5.29
N MET A 84 8.83 18.42 -5.45
CA MET A 84 7.46 18.28 -4.93
C MET A 84 6.76 17.06 -5.55
N ALA A 85 6.89 16.83 -6.85
CA ALA A 85 6.32 15.65 -7.50
C ALA A 85 6.90 14.35 -6.93
N ILE A 86 8.22 14.29 -6.71
CA ILE A 86 8.88 13.14 -6.09
C ILE A 86 8.40 12.94 -4.65
N GLN A 87 8.25 14.01 -3.86
CA GLN A 87 7.75 13.93 -2.49
C GLN A 87 6.31 13.44 -2.42
N VAL A 88 5.43 13.94 -3.29
CA VAL A 88 4.04 13.46 -3.39
C VAL A 88 4.01 11.97 -3.76
N PHE A 89 4.83 11.55 -4.71
CA PHE A 89 4.97 10.15 -5.06
C PHE A 89 5.44 9.28 -3.88
N LEU A 90 6.46 9.74 -3.15
CA LEU A 90 6.97 9.04 -1.96
C LEU A 90 5.91 8.94 -0.86
N SER A 91 5.11 9.99 -0.64
CA SER A 91 4.00 9.95 0.31
C SER A 91 3.00 8.86 -0.06
N LYS A 92 2.58 8.80 -1.33
CA LYS A 92 1.65 7.77 -1.81
C LYS A 92 2.23 6.36 -1.71
N LEU A 93 3.51 6.18 -2.07
CA LEU A 93 4.20 4.91 -1.87
C LEU A 93 4.21 4.50 -0.39
N ASN A 94 4.38 5.44 0.53
CA ASN A 94 4.35 5.18 1.97
C ASN A 94 2.94 4.82 2.48
N GLU A 95 1.90 5.45 1.96
CA GLU A 95 0.51 5.10 2.27
C GLU A 95 0.19 3.69 1.79
N ILE A 96 0.50 3.38 0.52
CA ILE A 96 0.19 2.09 -0.09
C ILE A 96 0.96 0.96 0.61
N LYS A 97 2.25 1.15 0.91
CA LYS A 97 3.03 0.13 1.62
C LYS A 97 2.52 -0.13 3.05
N ALA A 98 1.90 0.87 3.69
CA ALA A 98 1.31 0.71 5.01
C ALA A 98 0.02 -0.11 4.99
N LEU A 99 -0.69 -0.14 3.86
CA LEU A 99 -1.91 -0.95 3.67
C LEU A 99 -1.62 -2.44 3.40
N ILE A 100 -0.38 -2.78 3.03
CA ILE A 100 0.03 -4.15 2.76
C ILE A 100 0.33 -4.87 4.09
N ASP A 101 -0.18 -6.10 4.25
CA ASP A 101 0.09 -6.94 5.43
C ASP A 101 1.60 -7.16 5.62
N ASP A 102 2.08 -7.10 6.86
CA ASP A 102 3.47 -7.39 7.24
C ASP A 102 3.96 -8.75 6.77
N LYS A 103 3.05 -9.71 6.62
CA LYS A 103 3.38 -11.05 6.13
C LYS A 103 3.55 -11.14 4.62
N HIS A 104 3.18 -10.08 3.87
CA HIS A 104 3.27 -10.11 2.42
C HIS A 104 4.71 -9.89 1.95
N PRO A 105 5.29 -10.78 1.12
CA PRO A 105 6.72 -10.76 0.75
C PRO A 105 7.14 -9.54 -0.08
N ILE A 106 6.16 -8.76 -0.59
CA ILE A 106 6.42 -7.51 -1.31
C ILE A 106 6.77 -6.36 -0.35
N LYS A 107 6.32 -6.39 0.91
CA LYS A 107 6.39 -5.25 1.83
C LYS A 107 7.84 -4.87 2.12
N ASP A 108 8.68 -5.88 2.38
CA ASP A 108 10.12 -5.68 2.61
C ASP A 108 10.81 -5.09 1.38
N LYS A 109 10.48 -5.60 0.18
CA LYS A 109 11.03 -5.08 -1.08
C LYS A 109 10.65 -3.62 -1.30
N LEU A 110 9.39 -3.26 -1.02
CA LEU A 110 8.92 -1.88 -1.11
C LEU A 110 9.56 -0.98 -0.06
N ASN A 111 9.73 -1.46 1.17
CA ASN A 111 10.40 -0.71 2.24
C ASN A 111 11.86 -0.40 1.89
N ILE A 112 12.61 -1.39 1.38
CA ILE A 112 13.99 -1.20 0.93
C ILE A 112 14.02 -0.14 -0.17
N LYS A 113 13.20 -0.28 -1.22
CA LYS A 113 13.16 0.68 -2.32
C LYS A 113 12.75 2.08 -1.88
N TYR A 114 11.74 2.19 -1.02
CA TYR A 114 11.29 3.46 -0.46
C TYR A 114 12.42 4.18 0.28
N ASN A 115 13.11 3.49 1.21
CA ASN A 115 14.19 4.09 1.99
C ASN A 115 15.35 4.59 1.11
N THR A 116 15.72 3.78 0.10
CA THR A 116 16.78 4.14 -0.83
C THR A 116 16.38 5.34 -1.69
N ILE A 117 15.17 5.36 -2.26
CA ILE A 117 14.67 6.48 -3.07
C ILE A 117 14.56 7.76 -2.21
N CYS A 118 14.05 7.68 -0.99
CA CYS A 118 14.02 8.81 -0.06
C CYS A 118 15.41 9.42 0.14
N THR A 119 16.41 8.58 0.41
CA THR A 119 17.80 9.02 0.64
C THR A 119 18.36 9.77 -0.57
N TYR A 120 18.26 9.19 -1.77
CA TYR A 120 18.83 9.82 -2.97
C TYR A 120 17.97 10.97 -3.54
N SER A 121 16.68 11.02 -3.24
CA SER A 121 15.80 12.11 -3.69
C SER A 121 16.17 13.46 -3.08
N GLN A 122 16.70 13.47 -1.85
CA GLN A 122 17.18 14.69 -1.18
C GLN A 122 18.41 15.28 -1.89
N ASP A 123 19.20 14.43 -2.54
CA ASP A 123 20.42 14.80 -3.26
C ASP A 123 20.18 15.32 -4.67
N LEU A 124 18.94 15.31 -5.18
CA LEU A 124 18.62 15.76 -6.54
C LEU A 124 19.05 17.23 -6.79
N ASN A 125 18.99 18.05 -5.74
CA ASN A 125 19.43 19.45 -5.73
C ASN A 125 20.94 19.60 -6.02
N ASN A 126 21.76 18.63 -5.63
CA ASN A 126 23.22 18.74 -5.67
C ASN A 126 23.79 18.47 -7.08
N SER A 127 22.94 18.26 -8.09
CA SER A 127 23.33 17.99 -9.49
C SER A 127 24.34 16.84 -9.66
N ASN A 128 24.43 15.96 -8.67
CA ASN A 128 25.36 14.85 -8.69
C ASN A 128 24.84 13.75 -9.63
N THR A 129 25.45 13.68 -10.81
CA THR A 129 25.01 12.78 -11.88
C THR A 129 25.11 11.30 -11.50
N SER A 130 26.06 10.90 -10.64
CA SER A 130 26.17 9.49 -10.21
C SER A 130 25.04 9.11 -9.26
N LYS A 131 24.70 9.98 -8.29
CA LYS A 131 23.58 9.77 -7.38
C LYS A 131 22.23 9.75 -8.11
N ASN A 132 22.05 10.63 -9.09
CA ASN A 132 20.84 10.64 -9.91
C ASN A 132 20.69 9.35 -10.75
N LYS A 133 21.80 8.75 -11.20
CA LYS A 133 21.77 7.45 -11.88
C LYS A 133 21.35 6.32 -10.93
N ILE A 134 21.90 6.29 -9.71
CA ILE A 134 21.50 5.31 -8.68
C ILE A 134 20.00 5.47 -8.38
N LEU A 135 19.53 6.69 -8.17
CA LEU A 135 18.11 6.98 -7.94
C LEU A 135 17.22 6.45 -9.09
N LEU A 136 17.65 6.65 -10.34
CA LEU A 136 16.95 6.17 -11.52
C LEU A 136 16.90 4.63 -11.57
N GLU A 137 18.01 3.95 -11.28
CA GLU A 137 18.07 2.49 -11.22
C GLU A 137 17.17 1.92 -10.13
N GLU A 138 17.16 2.56 -8.96
CA GLU A 138 16.30 2.17 -7.84
C GLU A 138 14.81 2.35 -8.18
N LEU A 139 14.45 3.45 -8.83
CA LEU A 139 13.09 3.69 -9.31
C LEU A 139 12.67 2.68 -10.38
N ARG A 140 13.57 2.30 -11.31
CA ARG A 140 13.31 1.23 -12.28
C ARG A 140 13.10 -0.12 -11.62
N GLY A 141 13.89 -0.42 -10.58
CA GLY A 141 13.70 -1.59 -9.74
C GLY A 141 12.31 -1.60 -9.09
N LEU A 142 11.87 -0.45 -8.57
CA LEU A 142 10.52 -0.29 -8.02
C LEU A 142 9.44 -0.51 -9.09
N ILE A 143 9.58 0.08 -10.28
CA ILE A 143 8.65 -0.10 -11.41
C ILE A 143 8.53 -1.59 -11.79
N SER A 144 9.64 -2.32 -11.81
CA SER A 144 9.65 -3.76 -12.09
C SER A 144 8.86 -4.56 -11.04
N ILE A 145 9.07 -4.25 -9.75
CA ILE A 145 8.32 -4.87 -8.65
C ILE A 145 6.82 -4.56 -8.79
N LEU A 146 6.47 -3.29 -8.93
CA LEU A 146 5.07 -2.85 -9.07
C LEU A 146 4.40 -3.52 -10.28
N SER A 147 5.08 -3.57 -11.43
CA SER A 147 4.55 -4.19 -12.64
C SER A 147 4.34 -5.70 -12.48
N SER A 148 5.25 -6.40 -11.80
CA SER A 148 5.10 -7.84 -11.52
C SER A 148 3.86 -8.09 -10.66
N GLU A 149 3.66 -7.25 -9.65
CA GLU A 149 2.63 -7.45 -8.64
C GLU A 149 1.26 -6.96 -9.10
N THR A 150 1.19 -5.93 -9.94
CA THR A 150 -0.05 -5.60 -10.66
C THR A 150 -0.44 -6.75 -11.58
N ASN A 151 0.51 -7.31 -12.34
CA ASN A 151 0.22 -8.37 -13.30
C ASN A 151 -0.24 -9.67 -12.64
N LYS A 152 0.31 -10.05 -11.48
CA LYS A 152 -0.15 -11.24 -10.74
C LYS A 152 -1.60 -11.12 -10.26
N ASN A 153 -2.00 -9.93 -9.82
CA ASN A 153 -3.32 -9.69 -9.23
C ASN A 153 -4.44 -9.47 -10.26
N PHE A 154 -4.14 -9.20 -11.53
CA PHE A 154 -5.16 -9.09 -12.59
C PHE A 154 -5.66 -10.44 -13.12
N TYR A 155 -4.98 -11.55 -12.81
CA TYR A 155 -5.31 -12.90 -13.29
C TYR A 155 -5.79 -13.86 -12.19
N GLN A 156 -6.09 -13.34 -10.99
CA GLN A 156 -6.77 -14.07 -9.90
C GLN A 156 -8.16 -13.49 -9.69
#